data_AF-A0A9X3BGY7-F1
#
_entry.id   AF-A0A9X3BGY7-F1
#
_cell.length_a   1.000
_cell.length_b   1.000
_cell.length_c   1.000
_cell.angle_alpha   90.00
_cell.angle_beta   90.00
_cell.angle_gamma   90.00
#
_symmetry.space_group_name_H-M   'P 1'
#
loop_
_entity.id
_entity.type
_entity.pdbx_description
1 polymer ?
#
loop_
_entity_poly.entity_id
_entity_poly.type
_entity_poly.pdbx_seq_one_letter_code
_entity_poly.pdbx_strand_id
1 'polypeptide(L)'
;MKRSGSADLPLHTGSVPKWLYERMSKLGFAITEAILSEYGKAEFLSRMSDPFWFQSFGAVMGMDWHSSGITTSVMGALKRAINPHAKELGLYICGGKGKFSKDAPQELMIVAEQTGLNGDKLVRYSKLSAKVDNTAVQDGFQLYIHTFMVSSEGEWTVVQQGMREGDAMARRYHWHSANLKSFVEEPHTAICGVNQGPILNLTASEANPTRKGMMSITQEQPEKMMQEIQHLVMPMHHDVRSRDVDLKRLGTTLWLAHETQPKDFEDLLLLQGVGPRTMQSLALVSEVIHGTPSRFKDPARFSFAHGGKDGHPFPVPTKTYDEVIHTLQTAVQKAKIGQTEKAQAIKKIHEIARQAEHNFTPTDNLQAVIEKEIAESWQYGGKTIFGDAKPPKRSKGIQLRLF
;
A
#
# COMPACT_ATOMS: atom_id res chain seq x y z
N MET A 1 -30.67 13.45 2.28
CA MET A 1 -31.40 12.19 2.03
C MET A 1 -31.95 11.68 3.35
N LYS A 2 -33.26 11.36 3.43
CA LYS A 2 -33.80 10.60 4.56
C LYS A 2 -33.23 9.18 4.45
N ARG A 3 -32.33 8.79 5.36
CA ARG A 3 -31.82 7.42 5.44
C ARG A 3 -33.00 6.49 5.74
N SER A 4 -33.34 5.60 4.81
CA SER A 4 -34.33 4.55 4.97
C SER A 4 -33.74 3.43 5.82
N GLY A 5 -33.65 3.64 7.14
CA GLY A 5 -33.29 2.61 8.13
C GLY A 5 -31.89 1.99 8.05
N SER A 6 -31.49 1.30 9.12
CA SER A 6 -30.29 0.46 9.20
C SER A 6 -30.60 -0.76 10.06
N ALA A 7 -30.21 -1.95 9.62
CA ALA A 7 -30.44 -3.21 10.35
C ALA A 7 -29.13 -3.96 10.56
N ASP A 8 -28.95 -4.57 11.74
CA ASP A 8 -27.82 -5.45 12.05
C ASP A 8 -28.19 -6.92 11.75
N LEU A 9 -27.27 -7.68 11.15
CA LEU A 9 -27.55 -9.01 10.59
C LEU A 9 -26.53 -10.07 11.05
N PRO A 10 -26.77 -10.83 12.13
CA PRO A 10 -25.95 -11.99 12.49
C PRO A 10 -26.02 -13.10 11.41
N LEU A 11 -24.91 -13.80 11.12
CA LEU A 11 -24.99 -15.01 10.29
C LEU A 11 -25.72 -16.13 11.03
N HIS A 12 -26.76 -16.66 10.40
CA HIS A 12 -27.43 -17.87 10.84
C HIS A 12 -27.04 -19.04 9.95
N THR A 13 -26.79 -20.19 10.57
CA THR A 13 -26.53 -21.46 9.89
C THR A 13 -27.84 -22.25 9.77
N GLY A 14 -27.97 -23.07 8.72
CA GLY A 14 -29.16 -23.88 8.46
C GLY A 14 -29.79 -23.61 7.10
N SER A 15 -30.58 -24.58 6.63
CA SER A 15 -31.35 -24.49 5.38
C SER A 15 -32.84 -24.37 5.70
N VAL A 16 -33.55 -23.53 4.94
CA VAL A 16 -35.02 -23.49 5.02
C VAL A 16 -35.59 -24.85 4.61
N PRO A 17 -36.42 -25.50 5.45
CA PRO A 17 -37.05 -26.77 5.10
C PRO A 17 -37.91 -26.64 3.83
N LYS A 18 -37.93 -27.68 3.00
CA LYS A 18 -38.67 -27.68 1.72
C LYS A 18 -40.14 -27.25 1.88
N TRP A 19 -40.83 -27.77 2.91
CA TRP A 19 -42.24 -27.45 3.16
C TRP A 19 -42.49 -25.96 3.47
N LEU A 20 -41.52 -25.29 4.10
CA LEU A 20 -41.58 -23.87 4.42
C LEU A 20 -41.24 -23.06 3.17
N TYR A 21 -40.17 -23.42 2.47
CA TYR A 21 -39.77 -22.75 1.23
C TYR A 21 -40.87 -22.76 0.16
N GLU A 22 -41.63 -23.85 0.02
CA GLU A 22 -42.79 -23.91 -0.88
C GLU A 22 -43.92 -22.96 -0.47
N ARG A 23 -44.20 -22.81 0.83
CA ARG A 23 -45.20 -21.88 1.35
C ARG A 23 -44.73 -20.43 1.25
N MET A 24 -43.45 -20.18 1.53
CA MET A 24 -42.77 -18.90 1.31
C MET A 24 -42.94 -18.44 -0.14
N SER A 25 -42.65 -19.29 -1.11
CA SER A 25 -42.82 -18.96 -2.53
C SER A 25 -44.27 -18.59 -2.87
N LYS A 26 -45.26 -19.35 -2.37
CA LYS A 26 -46.68 -19.06 -2.61
C LYS A 26 -47.13 -17.74 -1.98
N LEU A 27 -46.78 -17.51 -0.71
CA LEU A 27 -47.12 -16.28 0.00
C LEU A 27 -46.42 -15.05 -0.60
N GLY A 28 -45.13 -15.17 -0.90
CA GLY A 28 -44.36 -14.10 -1.52
C GLY A 28 -44.88 -13.72 -2.91
N PHE A 29 -45.33 -14.70 -3.70
CA PHE A 29 -45.99 -14.45 -4.98
C PHE A 29 -47.31 -13.71 -4.80
N ALA A 30 -48.20 -14.19 -3.94
CA ALA A 30 -49.50 -13.55 -3.70
C ALA A 30 -49.35 -12.10 -3.17
N ILE A 31 -48.39 -11.84 -2.28
CA ILE A 31 -48.08 -10.49 -1.81
C ILE A 31 -47.53 -9.62 -2.95
N THR A 32 -46.66 -10.19 -3.80
CA THR A 32 -46.15 -9.47 -4.98
C THR A 32 -47.29 -9.09 -5.91
N GLU A 33 -48.18 -10.01 -6.25
CA GLU A 33 -49.36 -9.74 -7.08
C GLU A 33 -50.25 -8.64 -6.49
N ALA A 34 -50.53 -8.70 -5.19
CA ALA A 34 -51.32 -7.67 -4.51
C ALA A 34 -50.66 -6.28 -4.62
N ILE A 35 -49.34 -6.18 -4.38
CA ILE A 35 -48.62 -4.90 -4.50
C ILE A 35 -48.61 -4.41 -5.95
N LEU A 36 -48.37 -5.29 -6.91
CA LEU A 36 -48.37 -4.93 -8.33
C LEU A 36 -49.74 -4.46 -8.81
N SER A 37 -50.82 -5.09 -8.34
CA SER A 37 -52.19 -4.72 -8.68
C SER A 37 -52.63 -3.39 -8.05
N GLU A 38 -52.25 -3.13 -6.80
CA GLU A 38 -52.70 -1.92 -6.07
C GLU A 38 -51.79 -0.71 -6.29
N TYR A 39 -50.48 -0.92 -6.41
CA TYR A 39 -49.48 0.15 -6.41
C TYR A 39 -48.49 0.12 -7.58
N GLY A 40 -48.43 -0.99 -8.33
CA GLY A 40 -47.58 -1.12 -9.51
C GLY A 40 -46.13 -1.54 -9.23
N LYS A 41 -45.36 -1.69 -10.31
CA LYS A 41 -43.98 -2.21 -10.33
C LYS A 41 -42.98 -1.28 -9.65
N ALA A 42 -43.10 0.02 -9.87
CA ALA A 42 -42.25 1.03 -9.27
C ALA A 42 -42.28 0.95 -7.74
N GLU A 43 -43.49 0.85 -7.16
CA GLU A 43 -43.68 0.74 -5.72
C GLU A 43 -43.11 -0.57 -5.17
N PHE A 44 -43.32 -1.70 -5.87
CA PHE A 44 -42.72 -2.98 -5.47
C PHE A 44 -41.19 -2.89 -5.42
N LEU A 45 -40.56 -2.33 -6.47
CA LEU A 45 -39.09 -2.17 -6.53
C LEU A 45 -38.58 -1.21 -5.44
N SER A 46 -39.30 -0.12 -5.17
CA SER A 46 -39.00 0.82 -4.09
C SER A 46 -39.04 0.13 -2.73
N ARG A 47 -40.10 -0.63 -2.42
CA ARG A 47 -40.24 -1.41 -1.18
C ARG A 47 -39.16 -2.47 -1.00
N MET A 48 -38.78 -3.17 -2.08
CA MET A 48 -37.68 -4.14 -2.03
C MET A 48 -36.32 -3.48 -1.76
N SER A 49 -36.16 -2.20 -2.09
CA SER A 49 -34.94 -1.43 -1.79
C SER A 49 -34.89 -0.92 -0.35
N ASP A 50 -36.04 -0.85 0.34
CA ASP A 50 -36.10 -0.45 1.73
C ASP A 50 -35.69 -1.61 2.65
N PRO A 51 -34.67 -1.44 3.51
CA PRO A 51 -34.16 -2.54 4.32
C PRO A 51 -35.11 -2.99 5.43
N PHE A 52 -35.95 -2.10 5.97
CA PHE A 52 -36.91 -2.44 7.01
C PHE A 52 -38.11 -3.17 6.43
N TRP A 53 -38.61 -2.72 5.29
CA TRP A 53 -39.65 -3.40 4.55
C TRP A 53 -39.17 -4.79 4.12
N PHE A 54 -37.98 -4.91 3.52
CA PHE A 54 -37.42 -6.19 3.09
C PHE A 54 -37.24 -7.17 4.27
N GLN A 55 -36.77 -6.68 5.43
CA GLN A 55 -36.64 -7.49 6.63
C GLN A 55 -38.01 -7.97 7.14
N SER A 56 -38.99 -7.07 7.18
CA SER A 56 -40.36 -7.36 7.63
C SER A 56 -41.05 -8.33 6.69
N PHE A 57 -40.85 -8.18 5.38
CA PHE A 57 -41.37 -9.08 4.37
C PHE A 57 -40.80 -10.50 4.53
N GLY A 58 -39.49 -10.61 4.81
CA GLY A 58 -38.88 -11.89 5.17
C GLY A 58 -39.50 -12.54 6.41
N ALA A 59 -39.79 -11.75 7.45
CA ALA A 59 -40.46 -12.23 8.65
C ALA A 59 -41.89 -12.70 8.38
N VAL A 60 -42.67 -11.95 7.59
CA VAL A 60 -44.02 -12.35 7.14
C VAL A 60 -43.99 -13.66 6.34
N MET A 61 -42.95 -13.87 5.54
CA MET A 61 -42.75 -15.14 4.83
C MET A 61 -42.35 -16.31 5.74
N GLY A 62 -42.09 -16.07 7.02
CA GLY A 62 -41.78 -17.12 8.02
C GLY A 62 -40.29 -17.30 8.31
N MET A 63 -39.45 -16.31 7.98
CA MET A 63 -38.07 -16.26 8.44
C MET A 63 -37.96 -15.63 9.82
N ASP A 64 -36.92 -15.99 10.57
CA ASP A 64 -36.62 -15.28 11.82
C ASP A 64 -36.28 -13.82 11.55
N TRP A 65 -36.93 -12.92 12.29
CA TRP A 65 -36.90 -11.46 12.07
C TRP A 65 -35.49 -10.83 12.13
N HIS A 66 -34.51 -11.48 12.73
CA HIS A 66 -33.12 -11.02 12.86
C HIS A 66 -32.14 -11.80 11.98
N SER A 67 -32.64 -12.71 11.12
CA SER A 67 -31.78 -13.60 10.36
C SER A 67 -31.21 -12.95 9.10
N SER A 68 -29.89 -13.02 8.93
CA SER A 68 -29.23 -12.74 7.64
C SER A 68 -29.59 -13.74 6.54
N GLY A 69 -30.16 -14.90 6.89
CA GLY A 69 -30.68 -15.89 5.95
C GLY A 69 -31.89 -15.38 5.16
N ILE A 70 -32.53 -14.28 5.60
CA ILE A 70 -33.66 -13.64 4.91
C ILE A 70 -33.31 -13.32 3.47
N THR A 71 -32.15 -12.71 3.21
CA THR A 71 -31.77 -12.31 1.85
C THR A 71 -31.65 -13.48 0.90
N THR A 72 -31.06 -14.59 1.35
CA THR A 72 -30.95 -15.80 0.53
C THR A 72 -32.32 -16.39 0.25
N SER A 73 -33.12 -16.54 1.30
CA SER A 73 -34.35 -17.34 1.27
C SER A 73 -35.47 -16.61 0.57
N VAL A 74 -35.67 -15.32 0.86
CA VAL A 74 -36.67 -14.46 0.23
C VAL A 74 -36.36 -14.29 -1.25
N MET A 75 -35.14 -13.87 -1.61
CA MET A 75 -34.79 -13.67 -3.03
C MET A 75 -34.87 -14.96 -3.84
N GLY A 76 -34.45 -16.08 -3.26
CA GLY A 76 -34.60 -17.38 -3.89
C GLY A 76 -36.07 -17.78 -4.07
N ALA A 77 -36.90 -17.64 -3.04
CA ALA A 77 -38.32 -18.00 -3.08
C ALA A 77 -39.09 -17.13 -4.08
N LEU A 78 -38.81 -15.83 -4.10
CA LEU A 78 -39.38 -14.88 -5.06
C LEU A 78 -38.96 -15.18 -6.49
N LYS A 79 -37.66 -15.36 -6.77
CA LYS A 79 -37.17 -15.68 -8.13
C LYS A 79 -37.88 -16.90 -8.69
N ARG A 80 -38.02 -17.95 -7.87
CA ARG A 80 -38.70 -19.19 -8.26
C ARG A 80 -40.19 -18.98 -8.57
N ALA A 81 -40.87 -18.11 -7.82
CA ALA A 81 -42.30 -17.93 -7.92
C ALA A 81 -42.71 -16.90 -8.99
N ILE A 82 -41.94 -15.81 -9.13
CA ILE A 82 -42.23 -14.69 -10.04
C ILE A 82 -41.78 -15.00 -11.46
N ASN A 83 -40.57 -15.55 -11.67
CA ASN A 83 -40.02 -15.69 -13.02
C ASN A 83 -40.89 -16.54 -13.98
N PRO A 84 -41.61 -17.60 -13.55
CA PRO A 84 -42.57 -18.31 -14.41
C PRO A 84 -43.70 -17.43 -14.96
N HIS A 85 -44.05 -16.33 -14.25
CA HIS A 85 -45.10 -15.38 -14.60
C HIS A 85 -44.54 -14.00 -15.00
N ALA A 86 -43.21 -13.87 -15.20
CA ALA A 86 -42.55 -12.58 -15.35
C ALA A 86 -43.07 -11.73 -16.52
N LYS A 87 -43.47 -12.37 -17.62
CA LYS A 87 -44.00 -11.66 -18.79
C LYS A 87 -45.35 -10.99 -18.50
N GLU A 88 -46.21 -11.64 -17.73
CA GLU A 88 -47.52 -11.12 -17.31
C GLU A 88 -47.34 -10.02 -16.27
N LEU A 89 -46.49 -10.27 -15.27
CA LEU A 89 -46.24 -9.32 -14.18
C LEU A 89 -45.37 -8.14 -14.62
N GLY A 90 -44.64 -8.27 -15.74
CA GLY A 90 -43.64 -7.30 -16.18
C GLY A 90 -42.49 -7.12 -15.19
N LEU A 91 -42.14 -8.17 -14.44
CA LEU A 91 -41.15 -8.14 -13.36
C LEU A 91 -40.24 -9.37 -13.44
N TYR A 92 -38.93 -9.15 -13.45
CA TYR A 92 -37.92 -10.19 -13.65
C TYR A 92 -36.88 -10.15 -12.54
N ILE A 93 -36.52 -11.33 -12.01
CA ILE A 93 -35.49 -11.45 -10.98
C ILE A 93 -34.29 -12.23 -11.53
N CYS A 94 -33.15 -11.57 -11.59
CA CYS A 94 -31.90 -12.12 -12.10
C CYS A 94 -30.87 -12.30 -10.98
N GLY A 95 -29.95 -13.24 -11.14
CA GLY A 95 -28.90 -13.53 -10.18
C GLY A 95 -29.31 -14.50 -9.06
N GLY A 96 -28.61 -14.45 -7.93
CA GLY A 96 -28.91 -15.25 -6.74
C GLY A 96 -27.68 -15.48 -5.86
N LYS A 97 -27.68 -16.59 -5.12
CA LYS A 97 -26.59 -16.99 -4.22
C LYS A 97 -25.51 -17.80 -4.94
N GLY A 98 -24.24 -17.57 -4.60
CA GLY A 98 -23.11 -18.38 -5.05
C GLY A 98 -22.95 -18.30 -6.56
N LYS A 99 -22.91 -19.44 -7.26
CA LYS A 99 -22.78 -19.45 -8.73
C LYS A 99 -23.86 -18.63 -9.44
N PHE A 100 -25.09 -18.61 -8.92
CA PHE A 100 -26.20 -17.88 -9.52
C PHE A 100 -25.99 -16.36 -9.51
N SER A 101 -25.16 -15.83 -8.60
CA SER A 101 -24.81 -14.40 -8.62
C SER A 101 -24.09 -14.01 -9.91
N LYS A 102 -23.31 -14.95 -10.48
CA LYS A 102 -22.53 -14.76 -11.71
C LYS A 102 -23.36 -14.91 -12.99
N ASP A 103 -24.56 -15.49 -12.89
CA ASP A 103 -25.47 -15.71 -14.02
C ASP A 103 -26.30 -14.45 -14.35
N ALA A 104 -26.37 -13.47 -13.43
CA ALA A 104 -27.19 -12.27 -13.60
C ALA A 104 -26.96 -11.52 -14.93
N PRO A 105 -25.72 -11.32 -15.43
CA PRO A 105 -25.50 -10.70 -16.73
C PRO A 105 -26.17 -11.43 -17.89
N GLN A 106 -26.10 -12.76 -17.91
CA GLN A 106 -26.70 -13.56 -18.98
C GLN A 106 -28.24 -13.53 -18.89
N GLU A 107 -28.78 -13.65 -17.67
CA GLU A 107 -30.23 -13.56 -17.44
C GLU A 107 -30.78 -12.18 -17.85
N LEU A 108 -30.05 -11.10 -17.59
CA LEU A 108 -30.46 -9.74 -18.00
C LEU A 108 -30.46 -9.55 -19.53
N MET A 109 -29.58 -10.22 -20.26
CA MET A 109 -29.63 -10.22 -21.74
C MET A 109 -30.89 -10.90 -22.25
N ILE A 110 -31.28 -12.03 -21.65
CA ILE A 110 -32.53 -12.73 -21.99
C ILE A 110 -33.75 -11.83 -21.69
N VAL A 111 -33.76 -11.15 -20.55
CA VAL A 111 -34.83 -10.20 -20.22
C VAL A 111 -34.89 -9.07 -21.24
N ALA A 112 -33.75 -8.53 -21.67
CA ALA A 112 -33.67 -7.49 -22.68
C ALA A 112 -34.25 -7.95 -24.03
N GLU A 113 -33.95 -9.18 -24.47
CA GLU A 113 -34.53 -9.77 -25.69
C GLU A 113 -36.06 -9.89 -25.59
N GLN A 114 -36.60 -10.20 -24.41
CA GLN A 114 -38.04 -10.36 -24.20
C GLN A 114 -38.81 -9.04 -24.09
N THR A 115 -38.14 -7.96 -23.65
CA THR A 115 -38.77 -6.69 -23.27
C THR A 115 -38.43 -5.54 -24.21
N GLY A 116 -37.37 -5.66 -25.01
CA GLY A 116 -36.81 -4.58 -25.83
C GLY A 116 -35.94 -3.59 -25.05
N LEU A 117 -35.63 -3.85 -23.78
CA LEU A 117 -34.72 -3.02 -22.99
C LEU A 117 -33.27 -3.15 -23.49
N ASN A 118 -32.43 -2.17 -23.13
CA ASN A 118 -31.01 -2.22 -23.47
C ASN A 118 -30.24 -3.17 -22.52
N GLY A 119 -29.98 -4.40 -22.99
CA GLY A 119 -29.29 -5.45 -22.23
C GLY A 119 -27.90 -5.06 -21.77
N ASP A 120 -27.07 -4.46 -22.64
CA ASP A 120 -25.71 -4.03 -22.28
C ASP A 120 -25.71 -3.03 -21.12
N LYS A 121 -26.69 -2.12 -21.12
CA LYS A 121 -26.86 -1.13 -20.06
C LYS A 121 -27.24 -1.80 -18.73
N LEU A 122 -28.17 -2.74 -18.75
CA LEU A 122 -28.58 -3.50 -17.56
C LEU A 122 -27.45 -4.36 -17.01
N VAL A 123 -26.71 -5.07 -17.88
CA VAL A 123 -25.51 -5.83 -17.51
C VAL A 123 -24.47 -4.91 -16.85
N ARG A 124 -24.25 -3.72 -17.42
CA ARG A 124 -23.34 -2.73 -16.84
C ARG A 124 -23.81 -2.29 -15.45
N TYR A 125 -25.10 -2.03 -15.25
CA TYR A 125 -25.66 -1.65 -13.94
C TYR A 125 -25.53 -2.75 -12.89
N SER A 126 -25.81 -4.00 -13.27
CA SER A 126 -25.59 -5.18 -12.42
C SER A 126 -24.12 -5.32 -12.01
N LYS A 127 -23.19 -5.23 -12.97
CA LYS A 127 -21.75 -5.34 -12.68
C LYS A 127 -21.25 -4.18 -11.81
N LEU A 128 -21.68 -2.95 -12.08
CA LEU A 128 -21.24 -1.78 -11.31
C LEU A 128 -21.73 -1.83 -9.87
N SER A 129 -23.01 -2.15 -9.64
CA SER A 129 -23.54 -2.30 -8.27
C SER A 129 -22.79 -3.38 -7.49
N ALA A 130 -22.50 -4.53 -8.09
CA ALA A 130 -21.70 -5.58 -7.44
C ALA A 130 -20.24 -5.15 -7.17
N LYS A 131 -19.61 -4.45 -8.13
CA LYS A 131 -18.21 -4.01 -7.98
C LYS A 131 -18.05 -2.91 -6.94
N VAL A 132 -19.01 -2.01 -6.83
CA VAL A 132 -19.00 -0.94 -5.83
C VAL A 132 -19.02 -1.55 -4.43
N ASP A 133 -19.96 -2.45 -4.16
CA ASP A 133 -20.11 -3.09 -2.84
C ASP A 133 -18.89 -3.95 -2.49
N ASN A 134 -18.31 -4.65 -3.46
CA ASN A 134 -17.19 -5.56 -3.21
C ASN A 134 -15.80 -4.90 -3.26
N THR A 135 -15.67 -3.69 -3.81
CA THR A 135 -14.34 -3.09 -4.13
C THR A 135 -14.21 -1.64 -3.70
N ALA A 136 -15.24 -0.81 -3.94
CA ALA A 136 -15.19 0.61 -3.59
C ALA A 136 -15.50 0.83 -2.10
N VAL A 137 -16.38 0.01 -1.53
CA VAL A 137 -16.63 -0.06 -0.09
C VAL A 137 -15.70 -1.14 0.50
N GLN A 138 -14.55 -0.73 1.03
CA GLN A 138 -13.56 -1.67 1.59
C GLN A 138 -13.81 -1.90 3.07
N ASP A 139 -14.89 -2.61 3.37
CA ASP A 139 -15.33 -2.95 4.73
C ASP A 139 -15.01 -4.39 5.15
N GLY A 140 -14.34 -5.15 4.28
CA GLY A 140 -13.94 -6.54 4.51
C GLY A 140 -15.03 -7.57 4.22
N PHE A 141 -16.19 -7.20 3.68
CA PHE A 141 -17.23 -8.14 3.28
C PHE A 141 -17.10 -8.52 1.80
N GLN A 142 -17.12 -9.82 1.50
CA GLN A 142 -17.12 -10.33 0.13
C GLN A 142 -18.51 -10.77 -0.29
N LEU A 143 -18.98 -10.29 -1.44
CA LEU A 143 -20.31 -10.61 -1.96
C LEU A 143 -20.44 -12.09 -2.28
N TYR A 144 -21.52 -12.69 -1.78
CA TYR A 144 -21.91 -14.06 -2.11
C TYR A 144 -23.35 -14.17 -2.61
N ILE A 145 -24.13 -13.08 -2.53
CA ILE A 145 -25.45 -12.96 -3.14
C ILE A 145 -25.49 -11.66 -3.94
N HIS A 146 -25.92 -11.78 -5.19
CA HIS A 146 -26.26 -10.63 -6.04
C HIS A 146 -27.62 -10.93 -6.67
N THR A 147 -28.65 -10.17 -6.34
CA THR A 147 -29.97 -10.30 -6.98
C THR A 147 -30.40 -8.98 -7.57
N PHE A 148 -30.67 -8.97 -8.87
CA PHE A 148 -31.07 -7.82 -9.65
C PHE A 148 -32.52 -7.98 -10.10
N MET A 149 -33.42 -7.13 -9.60
CA MET A 149 -34.82 -7.10 -9.98
C MET A 149 -35.04 -5.98 -10.98
N VAL A 150 -35.73 -6.25 -12.09
CA VAL A 150 -35.97 -5.28 -13.16
C VAL A 150 -37.41 -5.36 -13.65
N SER A 151 -38.05 -4.20 -13.85
CA SER A 151 -39.36 -4.11 -14.49
C SER A 151 -39.24 -4.10 -16.01
N SER A 152 -40.34 -4.39 -16.72
CA SER A 152 -40.42 -4.23 -18.18
C SER A 152 -40.21 -2.78 -18.65
N GLU A 153 -40.35 -1.79 -17.76
CA GLU A 153 -40.09 -0.37 -18.02
C GLU A 153 -38.61 0.01 -17.79
N GLY A 154 -37.79 -0.91 -17.25
CA GLY A 154 -36.36 -0.71 -17.03
C GLY A 154 -36.00 -0.09 -15.68
N GLU A 155 -36.96 0.10 -14.77
CA GLU A 155 -36.68 0.41 -13.37
C GLU A 155 -36.12 -0.83 -12.67
N TRP A 156 -35.22 -0.64 -11.72
CA TRP A 156 -34.56 -1.77 -11.08
C TRP A 156 -34.18 -1.52 -9.61
N THR A 157 -34.06 -2.62 -8.88
CA THR A 157 -33.59 -2.67 -7.50
C THR A 157 -32.59 -3.82 -7.36
N VAL A 158 -31.50 -3.59 -6.65
CA VAL A 158 -30.53 -4.65 -6.33
C VAL A 158 -30.51 -4.86 -4.82
N VAL A 159 -30.60 -6.12 -4.41
CA VAL A 159 -30.35 -6.55 -3.02
C VAL A 159 -29.18 -7.53 -3.05
N GLN A 160 -28.08 -7.16 -2.40
CA GLN A 160 -26.84 -7.91 -2.35
C GLN A 160 -26.47 -8.24 -0.92
N GLN A 161 -25.73 -9.33 -0.71
CA GLN A 161 -25.20 -9.66 0.61
C GLN A 161 -23.75 -10.10 0.52
N GLY A 162 -22.92 -9.45 1.34
CA GLY A 162 -21.55 -9.85 1.62
C GLY A 162 -21.43 -10.60 2.94
N MET A 163 -20.41 -11.43 3.04
CA MET A 163 -20.00 -12.09 4.28
C MET A 163 -18.52 -11.79 4.56
N ARG A 164 -18.15 -11.75 5.83
CA ARG A 164 -16.75 -11.65 6.24
C ARG A 164 -16.26 -13.01 6.76
N GLU A 165 -15.11 -13.44 6.25
CA GLU A 165 -14.46 -14.66 6.72
C GLU A 165 -13.87 -14.43 8.12
N GLY A 166 -14.18 -15.33 9.07
CA GLY A 166 -13.58 -15.33 10.41
C GLY A 166 -14.53 -15.05 11.58
N ASP A 167 -15.60 -14.29 11.38
CA ASP A 167 -16.47 -13.84 12.49
C ASP A 167 -17.97 -13.91 12.21
N ALA A 168 -18.35 -14.60 11.14
CA ALA A 168 -19.73 -14.95 10.82
C ALA A 168 -20.68 -13.73 10.81
N MET A 169 -20.23 -12.61 10.22
CA MET A 169 -21.07 -11.43 10.00
C MET A 169 -21.52 -11.30 8.55
N ALA A 170 -22.74 -10.81 8.35
CA ALA A 170 -23.29 -10.45 7.05
C ALA A 170 -23.48 -8.94 6.93
N ARG A 171 -23.32 -8.43 5.71
CA ARG A 171 -23.67 -7.06 5.35
C ARG A 171 -24.52 -7.05 4.09
N ARG A 172 -25.67 -6.38 4.17
CA ARG A 172 -26.63 -6.31 3.07
C ARG A 172 -26.62 -4.91 2.45
N TYR A 173 -26.65 -4.85 1.14
CA TYR A 173 -26.57 -3.61 0.38
C TYR A 173 -27.83 -3.50 -0.49
N HIS A 174 -28.45 -2.33 -0.47
CA HIS A 174 -29.67 -2.04 -1.22
C HIS A 174 -29.44 -0.89 -2.19
N TRP A 175 -29.88 -1.09 -3.43
CA TRP A 175 -29.80 -0.14 -4.52
C TRP A 175 -31.17 0.04 -5.16
N HIS A 176 -31.49 1.25 -5.58
CA HIS A 176 -32.72 1.54 -6.30
C HIS A 176 -32.45 2.54 -7.42
N SER A 177 -32.88 2.21 -8.64
CA SER A 177 -32.59 2.99 -9.84
C SER A 177 -33.10 4.43 -9.75
N ALA A 178 -34.29 4.64 -9.17
CA ALA A 178 -34.89 5.97 -9.09
C ALA A 178 -34.10 6.94 -8.20
N ASN A 179 -33.34 6.41 -7.24
CA ASN A 179 -32.51 7.20 -6.32
C ASN A 179 -31.07 7.38 -6.83
N LEU A 180 -30.67 6.64 -7.88
CA LEU A 180 -29.28 6.57 -8.31
C LEU A 180 -28.88 7.77 -9.19
N LYS A 181 -27.99 8.62 -8.66
CA LYS A 181 -27.40 9.74 -9.42
C LYS A 181 -26.02 9.42 -9.97
N SER A 182 -25.26 8.61 -9.25
CA SER A 182 -23.90 8.19 -9.58
C SER A 182 -23.70 6.78 -9.06
N PHE A 183 -22.94 5.94 -9.76
CA PHE A 183 -22.54 4.62 -9.25
C PHE A 183 -21.40 4.69 -8.23
N VAL A 184 -20.68 5.80 -8.17
CA VAL A 184 -19.41 5.92 -7.41
C VAL A 184 -19.47 7.02 -6.34
N GLU A 185 -20.63 7.63 -6.13
CA GLU A 185 -20.82 8.69 -5.14
C GLU A 185 -22.18 8.50 -4.46
N GLU A 186 -22.15 8.10 -3.19
CA GLU A 186 -23.30 7.78 -2.34
C GLU A 186 -24.44 7.03 -3.06
N PRO A 187 -24.16 5.88 -3.70
CA PRO A 187 -25.11 5.26 -4.61
C PRO A 187 -26.18 4.41 -3.91
N HIS A 188 -25.94 4.00 -2.66
CA HIS A 188 -26.80 3.08 -1.93
C HIS A 188 -28.08 3.75 -1.43
N THR A 189 -29.17 3.00 -1.48
CA THR A 189 -30.37 3.33 -0.69
C THR A 189 -30.13 2.99 0.78
N ALA A 190 -29.51 1.85 1.06
CA ALA A 190 -29.10 1.45 2.40
C ALA A 190 -27.93 0.46 2.40
N ILE A 191 -27.16 0.48 3.48
CA ILE A 191 -26.19 -0.56 3.83
C ILE A 191 -26.53 -1.02 5.26
N CYS A 192 -26.76 -2.31 5.44
CA CYS A 192 -27.24 -2.92 6.68
C CYS A 192 -26.20 -3.90 7.22
N GLY A 193 -25.76 -3.68 8.46
CA GLY A 193 -24.88 -4.55 9.21
C GLY A 193 -24.20 -3.77 10.33
N VAL A 194 -23.60 -4.51 11.26
CA VAL A 194 -22.95 -3.93 12.43
C VAL A 194 -21.82 -2.99 11.98
N ASN A 195 -21.76 -1.81 12.58
CA ASN A 195 -20.67 -0.86 12.35
C ASN A 195 -19.34 -1.46 12.81
N GLN A 196 -18.32 -1.42 11.94
CA GLN A 196 -17.01 -2.04 12.17
C GLN A 196 -15.90 -1.01 12.42
N GLY A 197 -16.27 0.24 12.71
CA GLY A 197 -15.35 1.37 12.81
C GLY A 197 -15.02 2.00 11.46
N PRO A 198 -13.89 2.74 11.37
CA PRO A 198 -13.46 3.39 10.15
C PRO A 198 -13.14 2.39 9.03
N ILE A 199 -13.65 2.66 7.84
CA ILE A 199 -13.40 1.86 6.63
C ILE A 199 -12.92 2.79 5.51
N LEU A 200 -12.23 2.23 4.51
CA LEU A 200 -11.96 2.97 3.28
C LEU A 200 -13.19 2.89 2.38
N ASN A 201 -13.96 3.97 2.32
CA ASN A 201 -15.13 4.07 1.46
C ASN A 201 -14.87 5.03 0.30
N LEU A 202 -14.56 4.47 -0.88
CA LEU A 202 -14.36 5.25 -2.10
C LEU A 202 -15.67 5.78 -2.70
N THR A 203 -16.84 5.38 -2.20
CA THR A 203 -18.12 5.96 -2.63
C THR A 203 -18.52 7.18 -1.83
N ALA A 204 -17.79 7.51 -0.75
CA ALA A 204 -18.08 8.69 0.05
C ALA A 204 -17.99 9.95 -0.81
N SER A 205 -18.86 10.93 -0.54
CA SER A 205 -18.84 12.21 -1.27
C SER A 205 -17.47 12.90 -1.12
N GLU A 206 -16.90 12.84 0.07
CA GLU A 206 -15.60 13.39 0.45
C GLU A 206 -14.43 12.66 -0.22
N ALA A 207 -14.62 11.44 -0.73
CA ALA A 207 -13.59 10.66 -1.41
C ALA A 207 -13.36 11.08 -2.88
N ASN A 208 -14.05 12.10 -3.38
CA ASN A 208 -13.89 12.59 -4.75
C ASN A 208 -12.43 12.97 -5.10
N PRO A 209 -11.69 13.74 -4.26
CA PRO A 209 -10.28 14.04 -4.52
C PRO A 209 -9.43 12.76 -4.62
N THR A 210 -9.68 11.77 -3.75
CA THR A 210 -8.99 10.47 -3.79
C THR A 210 -9.27 9.72 -5.08
N ARG A 211 -10.54 9.62 -5.50
CA ARG A 211 -10.92 9.00 -6.78
C ARG A 211 -10.22 9.68 -7.96
N LYS A 212 -10.13 11.01 -7.96
CA LYS A 212 -9.42 11.77 -9.00
C LYS A 212 -7.92 11.51 -8.98
N GLY A 213 -7.29 11.47 -7.81
CA GLY A 213 -5.87 11.14 -7.66
C GLY A 213 -5.54 9.72 -8.13
N MET A 214 -6.40 8.74 -7.81
CA MET A 214 -6.23 7.38 -8.33
C MET A 214 -6.28 7.34 -9.87
N MET A 215 -7.17 8.12 -10.48
CA MET A 215 -7.28 8.21 -11.93
C MET A 215 -6.14 9.02 -12.57
N SER A 216 -5.53 9.98 -11.87
CA SER A 216 -4.35 10.69 -12.41
C SER A 216 -3.12 9.78 -12.43
N ILE A 217 -2.95 8.94 -11.40
CA ILE A 217 -1.86 7.95 -11.35
C ILE A 217 -1.93 6.98 -12.54
N THR A 218 -3.13 6.54 -12.94
CA THR A 218 -3.26 5.63 -14.10
C THR A 218 -2.96 6.30 -15.44
N GLN A 219 -2.88 7.63 -15.47
CA GLN A 219 -2.51 8.43 -16.65
C GLN A 219 -1.03 8.84 -16.64
N GLU A 220 -0.29 8.55 -15.57
CA GLU A 220 1.14 8.82 -15.51
C GLU A 220 1.94 7.77 -16.30
N GLN A 221 3.15 8.17 -16.71
CA GLN A 221 4.09 7.28 -17.38
C GLN A 221 4.73 6.36 -16.33
N PRO A 222 4.56 5.03 -16.41
CA PRO A 222 5.14 4.09 -15.45
C PRO A 222 6.64 4.31 -15.26
N GLU A 223 7.36 4.74 -16.30
CA GLU A 223 8.79 5.01 -16.26
C GLU A 223 9.13 6.19 -15.34
N LYS A 224 8.28 7.22 -15.26
CA LYS A 224 8.45 8.35 -14.34
C LYS A 224 8.16 7.94 -12.90
N MET A 225 7.09 7.17 -12.69
CA MET A 225 6.75 6.63 -11.37
C MET A 225 7.86 5.71 -10.83
N MET A 226 8.42 4.84 -11.67
CA MET A 226 9.50 3.94 -11.29
C MET A 226 10.81 4.65 -10.97
N GLN A 227 11.05 5.84 -11.55
CA GLN A 227 12.20 6.69 -11.18
C GLN A 227 12.03 7.33 -9.80
N GLU A 228 10.79 7.56 -9.36
CA GLU A 228 10.47 8.11 -8.05
C GLU A 228 10.43 7.03 -6.95
N ILE A 229 10.12 5.77 -7.31
CA ILE A 229 10.20 4.61 -6.42
C ILE A 229 11.67 4.17 -6.30
N GLN A 230 12.46 4.89 -5.50
CA GLN A 230 13.82 4.46 -5.15
C GLN A 230 13.76 3.23 -4.26
N HIS A 231 13.98 2.04 -4.82
CA HIS A 231 14.01 0.77 -4.09
C HIS A 231 15.45 0.30 -3.88
N LEU A 232 15.95 0.42 -2.64
CA LEU A 232 17.28 -0.04 -2.25
C LEU A 232 17.22 -1.51 -1.80
N VAL A 233 17.76 -2.42 -2.62
CA VAL A 233 17.92 -3.85 -2.26
C VAL A 233 19.36 -4.09 -1.85
N MET A 234 19.57 -4.50 -0.60
CA MET A 234 20.89 -4.87 -0.10
C MET A 234 21.23 -6.33 -0.44
N PRO A 235 22.48 -6.65 -0.79
CA PRO A 235 22.90 -8.03 -1.06
C PRO A 235 22.93 -8.88 0.22
N MET A 236 22.86 -10.21 0.08
CA MET A 236 22.96 -11.16 1.21
C MET A 236 24.39 -11.35 1.76
N HIS A 237 25.38 -10.61 1.26
CA HIS A 237 26.79 -10.73 1.67
C HIS A 237 27.29 -9.50 2.43
N HIS A 238 28.27 -9.71 3.32
CA HIS A 238 28.85 -8.66 4.15
C HIS A 238 30.16 -8.08 3.58
N ASP A 239 30.87 -8.83 2.73
CA ASP A 239 32.10 -8.36 2.11
C ASP A 239 31.81 -7.26 1.08
N VAL A 240 32.63 -6.21 1.09
CA VAL A 240 32.51 -5.07 0.16
C VAL A 240 33.34 -5.36 -1.09
N ARG A 241 32.66 -5.42 -2.25
CA ARG A 241 33.27 -5.74 -3.55
C ARG A 241 33.28 -4.50 -4.46
N SER A 242 34.09 -4.53 -5.52
CA SER A 242 34.17 -3.42 -6.50
C SER A 242 32.81 -3.07 -7.12
N ARG A 243 31.88 -4.03 -7.21
CA ARG A 243 30.51 -3.82 -7.72
C ARG A 243 29.57 -3.09 -6.75
N ASP A 244 29.90 -3.07 -5.45
CA ASP A 244 29.04 -2.51 -4.40
C ASP A 244 29.34 -1.02 -4.15
N VAL A 245 30.42 -0.49 -4.75
CA VAL A 245 30.94 0.85 -4.51
C VAL A 245 31.15 1.62 -5.81
N ASP A 246 30.92 2.92 -5.80
CA ASP A 246 31.42 3.81 -6.85
C ASP A 246 32.93 4.03 -6.63
N LEU A 247 33.76 3.26 -7.34
CA LEU A 247 35.23 3.30 -7.20
C LEU A 247 35.82 4.69 -7.46
N LYS A 248 35.18 5.50 -8.32
CA LYS A 248 35.65 6.85 -8.63
C LYS A 248 35.46 7.77 -7.42
N ARG A 249 34.29 7.73 -6.80
CA ARG A 249 33.99 8.51 -5.60
C ARG A 249 34.78 8.04 -4.39
N LEU A 250 34.81 6.73 -4.14
CA LEU A 250 35.59 6.18 -3.03
C LEU A 250 37.08 6.50 -3.19
N GLY A 251 37.64 6.25 -4.37
CA GLY A 251 39.05 6.52 -4.67
C GLY A 251 39.41 8.00 -4.49
N THR A 252 38.52 8.92 -4.88
CA THR A 252 38.74 10.35 -4.67
C THR A 252 38.85 10.70 -3.18
N THR A 253 37.97 10.16 -2.34
CA THR A 253 37.99 10.41 -0.89
C THR A 253 39.28 9.86 -0.25
N LEU A 254 39.70 8.66 -0.65
CA LEU A 254 40.94 8.05 -0.17
C LEU A 254 42.18 8.84 -0.63
N TRP A 255 42.20 9.26 -1.90
CA TRP A 255 43.28 10.07 -2.46
C TRP A 255 43.39 11.45 -1.79
N LEU A 256 42.27 12.11 -1.50
CA LEU A 256 42.27 13.38 -0.76
C LEU A 256 42.83 13.23 0.65
N ALA A 257 42.55 12.12 1.32
CA ALA A 257 43.06 11.86 2.66
C ALA A 257 44.57 11.56 2.67
N HIS A 258 45.11 10.93 1.62
CA HIS A 258 46.46 10.37 1.63
C HIS A 258 47.49 11.08 0.75
N GLU A 259 47.13 11.70 -0.37
CA GLU A 259 48.09 12.03 -1.44
C GLU A 259 48.10 13.50 -1.90
N THR A 260 47.26 14.39 -1.34
CA THR A 260 47.15 15.76 -1.88
C THR A 260 47.16 16.87 -0.84
N GLN A 261 47.82 17.97 -1.18
CA GLN A 261 47.64 19.30 -0.58
C GLN A 261 46.95 20.24 -1.60
N PRO A 262 45.61 20.24 -1.73
CA PRO A 262 44.89 21.25 -2.50
C PRO A 262 45.20 22.68 -1.99
N LYS A 263 45.06 23.72 -2.83
CA LYS A 263 45.27 25.12 -2.40
C LYS A 263 44.33 25.55 -1.26
N ASP A 264 43.13 24.99 -1.20
CA ASP A 264 42.13 25.23 -0.13
C ASP A 264 42.26 24.25 1.05
N PHE A 265 43.29 23.40 1.04
CA PHE A 265 43.54 22.38 2.08
C PHE A 265 44.21 22.94 3.32
N GLU A 266 44.83 24.11 3.22
CA GLU A 266 45.49 24.78 4.35
C GLU A 266 44.49 25.00 5.50
N ASP A 267 43.28 25.50 5.20
CA ASP A 267 42.18 25.66 6.17
C ASP A 267 41.79 24.32 6.85
N LEU A 268 41.91 23.20 6.13
CA LEU A 268 41.58 21.87 6.64
C LEU A 268 42.70 21.26 7.47
N LEU A 269 43.97 21.50 7.10
CA LEU A 269 45.15 21.11 7.88
C LEU A 269 45.26 21.88 9.20
N LEU A 270 44.68 23.08 9.27
CA LEU A 270 44.60 23.88 10.50
C LEU A 270 43.58 23.33 11.51
N LEU A 271 42.77 22.32 11.14
CA LEU A 271 41.96 21.58 12.10
C LEU A 271 42.87 20.74 13.02
N GLN A 272 43.20 21.29 14.19
CA GLN A 272 43.97 20.60 15.21
C GLN A 272 43.37 19.21 15.52
N GLY A 273 44.21 18.17 15.40
CA GLY A 273 43.84 16.79 15.70
C GLY A 273 43.22 15.99 14.54
N VAL A 274 43.17 16.54 13.32
CA VAL A 274 42.65 15.81 12.15
C VAL A 274 43.81 15.21 11.34
N GLY A 275 44.05 13.91 11.53
CA GLY A 275 44.98 13.14 10.69
C GLY A 275 44.36 12.65 9.38
N PRO A 276 45.16 12.05 8.46
CA PRO A 276 44.69 11.50 7.19
C PRO A 276 43.45 10.61 7.29
N ARG A 277 43.45 9.67 8.25
CA ARG A 277 42.33 8.74 8.45
C ARG A 277 41.05 9.45 8.93
N THR A 278 41.20 10.41 9.84
CA THR A 278 40.11 11.23 10.36
C THR A 278 39.53 12.13 9.27
N MET A 279 40.37 12.61 8.36
CA MET A 279 39.95 13.37 7.19
C MET A 279 39.16 12.52 6.19
N GLN A 280 39.58 11.29 5.91
CA GLN A 280 38.80 10.32 5.12
C GLN A 280 37.40 10.11 5.72
N SER A 281 37.34 9.85 7.03
CA SER A 281 36.07 9.66 7.73
C SER A 281 35.20 10.92 7.67
N LEU A 282 35.78 12.12 7.90
CA LEU A 282 35.08 13.39 7.81
C LEU A 282 34.58 13.70 6.40
N ALA A 283 35.28 13.30 5.34
CA ALA A 283 34.83 13.48 3.97
C ALA A 283 33.56 12.68 3.67
N LEU A 284 33.53 11.40 4.07
CA LEU A 284 32.34 10.56 3.91
C LEU A 284 31.19 11.02 4.81
N VAL A 285 31.47 11.43 6.05
CA VAL A 285 30.44 11.98 6.96
C VAL A 285 29.91 13.33 6.46
N SER A 286 30.78 14.20 5.95
CA SER A 286 30.37 15.48 5.36
C SER A 286 29.46 15.27 4.14
N GLU A 287 29.72 14.24 3.33
CA GLU A 287 28.83 13.86 2.24
C GLU A 287 27.46 13.34 2.73
N VAL A 288 27.39 12.67 3.89
CA VAL A 288 26.10 12.33 4.53
C VAL A 288 25.34 13.58 4.98
N ILE A 289 26.05 14.61 5.47
CA ILE A 289 25.43 15.84 5.98
C ILE A 289 25.02 16.80 4.84
N HIS A 290 25.80 16.88 3.77
CA HIS A 290 25.68 17.92 2.75
C HIS A 290 25.41 17.40 1.32
N GLY A 291 25.51 16.09 1.09
CA GLY A 291 25.32 15.48 -0.22
C GLY A 291 23.86 15.46 -0.69
N THR A 292 23.67 15.40 -2.00
CA THR A 292 22.35 15.29 -2.63
C THR A 292 21.87 13.82 -2.70
N PRO A 293 20.56 13.54 -2.78
CA PRO A 293 20.02 12.17 -2.81
C PRO A 293 20.66 11.24 -3.85
N SER A 294 21.08 11.77 -5.00
CA SER A 294 21.74 11.00 -6.07
C SER A 294 23.10 10.40 -5.69
N ARG A 295 23.67 10.82 -4.55
CA ARG A 295 24.98 10.37 -4.04
C ARG A 295 24.90 9.14 -3.14
N PHE A 296 23.71 8.69 -2.77
CA PHE A 296 23.50 7.57 -1.85
C PHE A 296 23.09 6.26 -2.54
N LYS A 297 23.45 6.10 -3.83
CA LYS A 297 23.15 4.89 -4.62
C LYS A 297 24.07 3.70 -4.28
N ASP A 298 25.21 3.96 -3.64
CA ASP A 298 26.26 2.98 -3.31
C ASP A 298 26.58 2.99 -1.79
N PRO A 299 25.65 2.58 -0.92
CA PRO A 299 25.80 2.72 0.54
C PRO A 299 27.05 2.00 1.10
N ALA A 300 27.54 0.94 0.45
CA ALA A 300 28.75 0.24 0.87
C ALA A 300 29.99 1.16 0.90
N ARG A 301 30.06 2.20 0.07
CA ARG A 301 31.16 3.18 0.08
C ARG A 301 31.29 3.89 1.43
N PHE A 302 30.17 4.19 2.09
CA PHE A 302 30.18 4.91 3.37
C PHE A 302 30.72 4.06 4.53
N SER A 303 30.79 2.74 4.37
CA SER A 303 31.43 1.87 5.37
C SER A 303 32.94 2.12 5.52
N PHE A 304 33.59 2.74 4.53
CA PHE A 304 35.00 3.15 4.63
C PHE A 304 35.23 4.33 5.57
N ALA A 305 34.17 4.95 6.10
CA ALA A 305 34.32 6.00 7.11
C ALA A 305 34.81 5.41 8.44
N HIS A 306 34.27 4.27 8.86
CA HIS A 306 34.53 3.70 10.20
C HIS A 306 34.57 2.17 10.21
N GLY A 307 34.69 1.51 9.06
CA GLY A 307 34.63 0.05 8.98
C GLY A 307 33.26 -0.49 9.38
N GLY A 308 33.23 -1.72 9.86
CA GLY A 308 31.98 -2.39 10.27
C GLY A 308 32.14 -3.24 11.52
N LYS A 309 31.03 -3.43 12.24
CA LYS A 309 31.00 -4.22 13.49
C LYS A 309 31.50 -5.66 13.31
N ASP A 310 31.28 -6.23 12.12
CA ASP A 310 31.70 -7.59 11.77
C ASP A 310 33.09 -7.62 11.10
N GLY A 311 33.76 -6.46 10.98
CA GLY A 311 35.07 -6.34 10.36
C GLY A 311 35.06 -6.08 8.85
N HIS A 312 33.92 -5.72 8.27
CA HIS A 312 33.79 -5.40 6.85
C HIS A 312 33.48 -3.91 6.62
N PRO A 313 34.24 -3.20 5.76
CA PRO A 313 35.42 -3.66 5.03
C PRO A 313 36.63 -3.94 5.95
N PHE A 314 36.68 -3.28 7.12
CA PHE A 314 37.72 -3.48 8.14
C PHE A 314 37.14 -3.28 9.55
N PRO A 315 37.86 -3.70 10.62
CA PRO A 315 37.47 -3.45 12.01
C PRO A 315 37.28 -1.96 12.34
N VAL A 316 36.34 -1.65 13.23
CA VAL A 316 35.99 -0.27 13.59
C VAL A 316 37.16 0.44 14.28
N PRO A 317 37.77 1.49 13.68
CA PRO A 317 38.90 2.20 14.26
C PRO A 317 38.42 3.19 15.31
N THR A 318 38.33 2.76 16.58
CA THR A 318 37.68 3.56 17.64
C THR A 318 38.33 4.93 17.86
N LYS A 319 39.66 5.04 17.73
CA LYS A 319 40.35 6.33 17.91
C LYS A 319 39.90 7.36 16.87
N THR A 320 39.88 6.96 15.59
CA THR A 320 39.39 7.82 14.49
C THR A 320 37.92 8.15 14.69
N TYR A 321 37.12 7.17 15.12
CA TYR A 321 35.70 7.37 15.41
C TYR A 321 35.50 8.48 16.45
N ASP A 322 36.22 8.41 17.57
CA ASP A 322 36.13 9.39 18.66
C ASP A 322 36.60 10.79 18.22
N GLU A 323 37.66 10.87 17.41
CA GLU A 323 38.15 12.13 16.82
C GLU A 323 37.12 12.79 15.90
N VAL A 324 36.43 12.00 15.07
CA VAL A 324 35.35 12.48 14.19
C VAL A 324 34.18 13.01 15.03
N ILE A 325 33.76 12.27 16.06
CA ILE A 325 32.71 12.70 17.00
C ILE A 325 33.09 14.03 17.64
N HIS A 326 34.30 14.12 18.20
CA HIS A 326 34.78 15.32 18.88
C HIS A 326 34.82 16.53 17.94
N THR A 327 35.28 16.32 16.70
CA THR A 327 35.36 17.37 15.68
C THR A 327 33.97 17.90 15.32
N LEU A 328 33.00 17.02 15.06
CA LEU A 328 31.62 17.38 14.72
C LEU A 328 30.92 18.08 15.89
N GLN A 329 31.03 17.54 17.11
CA GLN A 329 30.42 18.14 18.30
C GLN A 329 30.99 19.54 18.56
N THR A 330 32.30 19.71 18.44
CA THR A 330 32.95 21.01 18.60
C THR A 330 32.48 22.00 17.53
N ALA A 331 32.37 21.56 16.28
CA ALA A 331 31.88 22.41 15.19
C ALA A 331 30.43 22.87 15.45
N VAL A 332 29.56 21.96 15.91
CA VAL A 332 28.16 22.29 16.27
C VAL A 332 28.08 23.24 17.47
N GLN A 333 28.84 22.98 18.54
CA GLN A 333 28.84 23.84 19.73
C GLN A 333 29.33 25.25 19.41
N LYS A 334 30.41 25.39 18.63
CA LYS A 334 30.93 26.69 18.19
C LYS A 334 29.97 27.41 17.25
N ALA A 335 29.33 26.70 16.32
CA ALA A 335 28.34 27.29 15.42
C ALA A 335 27.14 27.90 16.17
N LYS A 336 26.70 27.28 17.27
CA LYS A 336 25.62 27.80 18.13
C LYS A 336 25.92 29.17 18.77
N ILE A 337 27.19 29.50 18.95
CA ILE A 337 27.64 30.80 19.50
C ILE A 337 28.18 31.74 18.41
N GLY A 338 27.82 31.49 17.14
CA GLY A 338 28.17 32.34 16.00
C GLY A 338 29.53 32.03 15.35
N GLN A 339 30.33 31.12 15.91
CA GLN A 339 31.63 30.72 15.35
C GLN A 339 31.46 29.57 14.35
N THR A 340 31.33 29.90 13.06
CA THR A 340 30.96 28.92 12.01
C THR A 340 32.13 28.34 11.23
N GLU A 341 33.35 28.81 11.47
CA GLU A 341 34.57 28.42 10.74
C GLU A 341 34.75 26.90 10.63
N LYS A 342 34.60 26.17 11.74
CA LYS A 342 34.73 24.69 11.74
C LYS A 342 33.61 23.99 10.96
N ALA A 343 32.38 24.50 11.05
CA ALA A 343 31.26 23.92 10.30
C ALA A 343 31.41 24.17 8.79
N GLN A 344 31.88 25.37 8.42
CA GLN A 344 32.20 25.70 7.03
C GLN A 344 33.37 24.87 6.51
N ALA A 345 34.41 24.64 7.32
CA ALA A 345 35.51 23.74 6.96
C ALA A 345 35.00 22.33 6.66
N ILE A 346 34.15 21.75 7.51
CA ILE A 346 33.57 20.41 7.26
C ILE A 346 32.77 20.39 5.95
N LYS A 347 31.97 21.43 5.67
CA LYS A 347 31.25 21.54 4.40
C LYS A 347 32.21 21.63 3.19
N LYS A 348 33.29 22.42 3.30
CA LYS A 348 34.33 22.53 2.25
C LYS A 348 34.96 21.17 1.92
N ILE A 349 35.10 20.26 2.90
CA ILE A 349 35.63 18.89 2.64
C ILE A 349 34.80 18.18 1.56
N HIS A 350 33.47 18.22 1.67
CA HIS A 350 32.58 17.62 0.66
C HIS A 350 32.72 18.30 -0.71
N GLU A 351 32.82 19.63 -0.74
CA GLU A 351 32.97 20.38 -1.99
C GLU A 351 34.29 20.05 -2.71
N ILE A 352 35.39 19.93 -1.96
CA ILE A 352 36.71 19.54 -2.47
C ILE A 352 36.67 18.09 -2.98
N ALA A 353 36.08 17.15 -2.23
CA ALA A 353 35.86 15.77 -2.68
C ALA A 353 35.10 15.72 -4.00
N ARG A 354 34.01 16.47 -4.11
CA ARG A 354 33.23 16.54 -5.35
C ARG A 354 34.00 17.15 -6.51
N GLN A 355 34.84 18.16 -6.27
CA GLN A 355 35.66 18.77 -7.33
C GLN A 355 36.75 17.82 -7.83
N ALA A 356 37.43 17.14 -6.90
CA ALA A 356 38.48 16.18 -7.22
C ALA A 356 37.95 14.99 -8.04
N GLU A 357 36.69 14.60 -7.85
CA GLU A 357 36.04 13.53 -8.63
C GLU A 357 36.12 13.80 -10.14
N HIS A 358 36.01 15.05 -10.62
CA HIS A 358 35.95 15.31 -12.06
C HIS A 358 37.16 14.76 -12.83
N ASN A 359 38.36 14.87 -12.25
CA ASN A 359 39.62 14.48 -12.88
C ASN A 359 40.18 13.15 -12.35
N PHE A 360 39.49 12.50 -11.40
CA PHE A 360 39.95 11.24 -10.83
C PHE A 360 39.65 10.05 -11.76
N THR A 361 40.67 9.23 -12.00
CA THR A 361 40.56 7.97 -12.76
C THR A 361 40.67 6.80 -11.78
N PRO A 362 39.60 6.00 -11.59
CA PRO A 362 39.64 4.88 -10.66
C PRO A 362 40.60 3.78 -11.13
N THR A 363 41.28 3.16 -10.19
CA THR A 363 42.03 1.90 -10.39
C THR A 363 41.27 0.75 -9.74
N ASP A 364 41.36 -0.46 -10.29
CA ASP A 364 40.71 -1.66 -9.72
C ASP A 364 41.57 -2.26 -8.60
N ASN A 365 41.80 -1.48 -7.54
CA ASN A 365 42.69 -1.83 -6.43
C ASN A 365 41.98 -1.86 -5.07
N LEU A 366 40.64 -1.99 -5.07
CA LEU A 366 39.82 -1.95 -3.86
C LEU A 366 40.27 -3.00 -2.83
N GLN A 367 40.61 -4.20 -3.29
CA GLN A 367 41.01 -5.30 -2.43
C GLN A 367 42.32 -4.99 -1.67
N ALA A 368 43.31 -4.40 -2.32
CA ALA A 368 44.56 -4.03 -1.65
C ALA A 368 44.35 -2.88 -0.63
N VAL A 369 43.43 -1.96 -0.91
CA VAL A 369 43.03 -0.92 0.04
C VAL A 369 42.42 -1.56 1.29
N ILE A 370 41.49 -2.50 1.12
CA ILE A 370 40.86 -3.23 2.23
C ILE A 370 41.91 -3.99 3.05
N GLU A 371 42.83 -4.68 2.39
CA GLU A 371 43.90 -5.44 3.06
C GLU A 371 44.83 -4.54 3.87
N LYS A 372 45.19 -3.37 3.33
CA LYS A 372 45.95 -2.36 4.05
C LYS A 372 45.19 -1.85 5.28
N GLU A 373 43.92 -1.51 5.11
CA GLU A 373 43.06 -1.04 6.19
C GLU A 373 42.95 -2.06 7.33
N ILE A 374 42.81 -3.35 6.99
CA ILE A 374 42.81 -4.45 7.96
C ILE A 374 44.17 -4.55 8.67
N ALA A 375 45.27 -4.50 7.93
CA ALA A 375 46.63 -4.63 8.49
C ALA A 375 47.00 -3.49 9.44
N GLU A 376 46.45 -2.30 9.22
CA GLU A 376 46.71 -1.08 10.00
C GLU A 376 45.68 -0.85 11.12
N SER A 377 44.54 -1.55 11.10
CA SER A 377 43.40 -1.34 12.02
C SER A 377 43.79 -1.33 13.51
N TRP A 378 44.75 -2.16 13.93
CA TRP A 378 45.20 -2.23 15.32
C TRP A 378 45.83 -0.92 15.82
N GLN A 379 46.45 -0.12 14.94
CA GLN A 379 47.07 1.16 15.29
C GLN A 379 46.01 2.18 15.76
N TYR A 380 44.81 2.07 15.19
CA TYR A 380 43.67 2.96 15.41
C TYR A 380 42.65 2.41 16.42
N GLY A 381 43.00 1.35 17.16
CA GLY A 381 42.09 0.72 18.12
C GLY A 381 40.98 -0.10 17.45
N GLY A 382 41.28 -0.74 16.32
CA GLY A 382 40.32 -1.56 15.55
C GLY A 382 39.57 -2.57 16.43
N LYS A 383 38.23 -2.55 16.36
CA LYS A 383 37.35 -3.48 17.09
C LYS A 383 36.31 -4.13 16.18
N THR A 384 35.98 -5.38 16.50
CA THR A 384 34.84 -6.10 15.93
C THR A 384 34.03 -6.74 17.06
N ILE A 385 32.86 -7.29 16.74
CA ILE A 385 32.11 -8.14 17.69
C ILE A 385 32.89 -9.40 18.11
N PHE A 386 33.94 -9.76 17.38
CA PHE A 386 34.81 -10.90 17.66
C PHE A 386 36.06 -10.52 18.48
N GLY A 387 36.23 -9.24 18.81
CA GLY A 387 37.33 -8.72 19.61
C GLY A 387 38.22 -7.70 18.89
N ASP A 388 39.37 -7.44 19.48
CA ASP A 388 40.31 -6.38 19.06
C ASP A 388 41.18 -6.82 17.88
N ALA A 389 41.45 -5.90 16.96
CA ALA A 389 42.39 -6.08 15.87
C ALA A 389 43.81 -6.26 16.42
N LYS A 390 44.53 -7.26 15.91
CA LYS A 390 45.86 -7.63 16.39
C LYS A 390 46.94 -7.15 15.41
N PRO A 391 48.13 -6.74 15.91
CA PRO A 391 49.25 -6.41 15.05
C PRO A 391 49.70 -7.65 14.25
N PRO A 392 50.21 -7.46 13.02
CA PRO A 392 50.78 -8.56 12.24
C PRO A 392 51.95 -9.21 13.01
N LYS A 393 52.07 -10.54 12.92
CA LYS A 393 53.17 -11.28 13.56
C LYS A 393 54.49 -10.81 12.95
N ARG A 394 55.37 -10.18 13.75
CA ARG A 394 56.70 -9.72 13.31
C ARG A 394 57.47 -10.84 12.62
N SER A 395 57.84 -10.67 11.34
CA SER A 395 59.00 -11.35 10.79
C SER A 395 60.26 -10.64 11.33
N LYS A 396 61.28 -11.40 11.74
CA LYS A 396 62.57 -10.82 12.14
C LYS A 396 63.20 -10.15 10.92
N GLY A 397 63.27 -8.82 10.87
CA GLY A 397 63.86 -8.10 9.73
C GLY A 397 64.14 -6.62 9.98
N ILE A 398 65.38 -6.36 10.39
CA ILE A 398 66.24 -5.16 10.25
C ILE A 398 65.59 -3.77 10.43
N GLN A 399 65.87 -3.20 11.59
CA GLN A 399 65.74 -1.78 11.91
C GLN A 399 66.63 -0.94 10.96
N LEU A 400 66.02 -0.18 10.05
CA LEU A 400 66.70 0.90 9.36
C LEU A 400 66.96 2.03 10.38
N ARG A 401 68.25 2.27 10.67
CA ARG A 401 68.69 3.46 11.41
C ARG A 401 68.58 4.66 10.48
N LEU A 402 67.78 5.63 10.88
CA LEU A 402 67.70 6.94 10.26
C LEU A 402 69.02 7.68 10.49
N PHE A 403 69.66 8.10 9.40
CA PHE A 403 70.28 9.42 9.37
C PHE A 403 69.21 10.41 8.92
#